data_AF-A0A4Y2N713-F1
#
_entry.id   AF-A0A4Y2N713-F1
#
_cell.length_a   1.000
_cell.length_b   1.000
_cell.length_c   1.000
_cell.angle_alpha   90.00
_cell.angle_beta   90.00
_cell.angle_gamma   90.00
#
_symmetry.space_group_name_H-M   'P 1'
#
loop_
_entity.id
_entity.type
_entity.pdbx_description
1 polymer ?
#
loop_
_entity_poly.entity_id
_entity_poly.type
_entity_poly.pdbx_seq_one_letter_code
_entity_poly.pdbx_strand_id
1 'polypeptide(L)'
;MITADCTQMVILFSHQDSAPSHASRVTQKFLTDQQVQFPRTQRLTNSPDTAPSVYFLWGHLKNKLNKRRVSTLRGLQKAIREEVKKIPQEMIFRALKSWPKRCRQIYYAEGQHIEKHC
;
A
#
# COMPACT_ATOMS: atom_id res chain seq x y z
N MET A 1 13.04 10.46 26.01
CA MET A 1 12.34 11.24 24.96
C MET A 1 12.97 10.87 23.63
N ILE A 2 12.35 9.99 22.84
CA ILE A 2 12.81 9.71 21.48
C ILE A 2 11.92 10.52 20.55
N THR A 3 12.37 11.74 20.22
CA THR A 3 11.84 12.52 19.11
C THR A 3 12.36 11.89 17.83
N ALA A 4 11.53 11.09 17.15
CA ALA A 4 11.83 10.67 15.79
C ALA A 4 11.57 11.86 14.86
N ASP A 5 12.65 12.57 14.55
CA ASP A 5 12.73 13.62 13.55
C ASP A 5 12.20 13.09 12.20
N CYS A 6 11.17 13.75 11.68
CA CYS A 6 10.42 13.35 10.49
C CYS A 6 11.02 13.87 9.17
N THR A 7 12.24 14.40 9.16
CA THR A 7 12.69 15.28 8.06
C THR A 7 13.76 14.74 7.11
N GLN A 8 14.31 13.55 7.34
CA GLN A 8 15.14 12.87 6.32
C GLN A 8 14.89 11.38 6.32
N MET A 9 14.16 10.86 5.33
CA MET A 9 14.34 9.49 4.85
C MET A 9 13.55 9.33 3.54
N VAL A 10 14.23 9.51 2.41
CA VAL A 10 13.84 8.85 1.16
C VAL A 10 14.14 7.36 1.35
N ILE A 11 13.42 6.72 2.27
CA ILE A 11 13.37 5.26 2.35
C ILE A 11 12.22 4.85 1.47
N LEU A 12 12.54 4.01 0.50
CA LEU A 12 11.57 3.22 -0.23
C LEU A 12 10.87 2.30 0.78
N PHE A 13 9.89 2.85 1.50
CA PHE A 13 9.01 2.10 2.38
C PHE A 13 8.11 1.24 1.49
N SER A 14 8.57 0.02 1.23
CA SER A 14 7.72 -0.99 0.62
C SER A 14 6.82 -1.55 1.73
N HIS A 15 5.59 -1.04 1.80
CA HIS A 15 4.57 -1.61 2.68
C HIS A 15 3.98 -2.84 1.99
N GLN A 16 4.42 -4.03 2.40
CA GLN A 16 3.90 -5.32 1.95
C GLN A 16 3.19 -6.04 3.10
N ASP A 17 2.15 -6.82 2.81
CA ASP A 17 1.46 -7.65 3.80
C ASP A 17 2.32 -8.85 4.24
N SER A 18 1.85 -9.61 5.23
CA SER A 18 2.57 -10.78 5.74
C SER A 18 2.31 -12.06 4.93
N ALA A 19 1.94 -11.99 3.64
CA ALA A 19 1.70 -13.20 2.86
C ALA A 19 2.94 -14.11 2.88
N PRO A 20 2.78 -15.46 2.89
CA PRO A 20 3.89 -16.39 3.08
C PRO A 20 5.05 -16.21 2.10
N SER A 21 4.75 -15.84 0.85
CA SER A 21 5.77 -15.52 -0.17
C SER A 21 6.62 -14.31 0.24
N HIS A 22 6.00 -13.23 0.73
CA HIS A 22 6.67 -12.02 1.19
C HIS A 22 7.44 -12.22 2.51
N ALA A 23 6.95 -13.09 3.39
CA ALA A 23 7.60 -13.43 4.65
C ALA A 23 8.72 -14.50 4.51
N SER A 24 8.83 -15.12 3.33
CA SER A 24 9.80 -16.19 3.08
C SER A 24 11.25 -15.73 3.29
N ARG A 25 12.11 -16.65 3.75
CA ARG A 25 13.53 -16.37 3.95
C ARG A 25 14.22 -15.88 2.67
N VAL A 26 13.84 -16.45 1.53
CA VAL A 26 14.39 -16.10 0.20
C VAL A 26 14.06 -14.65 -0.14
N THR A 27 12.79 -14.25 -0.03
CA THR A 27 12.37 -12.89 -0.32
C THR A 27 12.95 -11.89 0.67
N GLN A 28 12.97 -12.20 1.96
CA GLN A 28 13.56 -11.34 2.98
C GLN A 28 15.06 -11.13 2.76
N LYS A 29 15.80 -12.20 2.40
CA LYS A 29 17.22 -12.10 2.05
C LYS A 29 17.43 -11.20 0.83
N PHE A 30 16.67 -11.42 -0.24
CA PHE A 30 16.76 -10.58 -1.44
C PHE A 30 16.55 -9.10 -1.11
N LEU A 31 15.54 -8.77 -0.30
CA LEU A 31 15.24 -7.40 0.09
C LEU A 31 16.35 -6.77 0.93
N THR A 32 16.94 -7.52 1.87
CA THR A 32 18.11 -7.10 2.64
C THR A 32 19.32 -6.85 1.74
N ASP A 33 19.59 -7.76 0.80
CA ASP A 33 20.69 -7.63 -0.16
C ASP A 33 20.50 -6.40 -1.08
N GLN A 34 19.25 -6.00 -1.36
CA GLN A 34 18.90 -4.78 -2.09
C GLN A 34 18.81 -3.52 -1.20
N GLN A 35 19.21 -3.59 0.07
CA GLN A 35 19.16 -2.48 1.03
C GLN A 35 17.76 -1.86 1.22
N VAL A 36 16.70 -2.62 0.94
CA VAL A 36 15.33 -2.16 1.16
C VAL A 36 14.97 -2.41 2.63
N GLN A 37 14.71 -1.34 3.36
CA GLN A 37 14.36 -1.44 4.78
C GLN A 37 12.89 -1.82 4.98
N PHE A 38 12.66 -2.84 5.80
CA PHE A 38 11.32 -3.28 6.21
C PHE A 38 11.23 -3.41 7.73
N PRO A 39 10.45 -2.59 8.41
CA PRO A 39 10.13 -2.85 9.81
C PRO A 39 9.17 -4.04 9.90
N ARG A 40 9.70 -5.22 10.23
CA ARG A 40 8.90 -6.45 10.46
C ARG A 40 7.79 -6.24 11.49
N THR A 41 8.06 -5.41 12.49
CA THR A 41 7.18 -5.09 13.62
C THR A 41 6.01 -4.18 13.26
N GLN A 42 5.99 -3.57 12.07
CA GLN A 42 4.89 -2.69 11.62
C GLN A 42 3.87 -3.40 10.71
N ARG A 43 4.06 -4.69 10.43
CA ARG A 43 3.08 -5.48 9.66
C ARG A 43 1.85 -5.76 10.53
N LEU A 44 0.82 -4.95 10.37
CA LEU A 44 -0.50 -5.23 10.92
C LEU A 44 -1.13 -6.35 10.08
N THR A 45 -1.23 -7.55 10.66
CA THR A 45 -1.85 -8.71 10.03
C THR A 45 -3.31 -8.39 9.67
N ASN A 46 -3.76 -8.78 8.47
CA ASN A 46 -5.13 -8.62 8.00
C ASN A 46 -5.69 -7.19 7.98
N SER A 47 -4.84 -6.17 7.88
CA SER A 47 -5.28 -4.79 7.84
C SER A 47 -5.09 -4.18 6.44
N PRO A 48 -6.02 -4.37 5.49
CA PRO A 48 -5.96 -3.72 4.17
C PRO A 48 -5.96 -2.19 4.29
N ASP A 49 -6.53 -1.70 5.40
CA ASP A 49 -6.49 -0.32 5.83
C ASP A 49 -5.05 0.21 6.05
N THR A 50 -4.05 -0.68 6.15
CA THR A 50 -2.69 -0.24 6.42
C THR A 50 -1.84 -0.01 5.17
N ALA A 51 -2.33 -0.44 4.01
CA ALA A 51 -1.55 -0.45 2.78
C ALA A 51 -2.06 0.62 1.79
N PRO A 52 -1.27 1.68 1.48
CA PRO A 52 -1.63 2.66 0.46
C PRO A 52 -1.90 2.05 -0.92
N SER A 53 -1.24 0.95 -1.24
CA SER A 53 -1.52 0.19 -2.47
C SER A 53 -2.92 -0.42 -2.49
N VAL A 54 -3.48 -0.76 -1.32
CA VAL A 54 -4.78 -1.42 -1.20
C VAL A 54 -5.91 -0.40 -1.09
N TYR A 55 -5.87 0.49 -0.09
CA TYR A 55 -6.97 1.44 0.13
C TYR A 55 -7.04 2.54 -0.93
N PHE A 56 -5.92 2.90 -1.58
CA PHE A 56 -5.90 3.94 -2.62
C PHE A 56 -5.76 3.35 -4.02
N LEU A 57 -4.63 2.71 -4.35
CA LEU A 57 -4.33 2.34 -5.74
C LEU A 57 -5.34 1.33 -6.27
N TRP A 58 -5.61 0.24 -5.54
CA TRP A 58 -6.58 -0.76 -5.98
C TRP A 58 -8.02 -0.24 -5.99
N GLY A 59 -8.43 0.53 -4.98
CA GLY A 59 -9.73 1.21 -4.98
C GLY A 59 -9.92 2.12 -6.19
N HIS A 60 -8.89 2.92 -6.51
CA HIS A 60 -8.90 3.82 -7.68
C HIS A 60 -8.99 3.04 -8.99
N LEU A 61 -8.14 2.03 -9.19
CA LEU A 61 -8.12 1.22 -10.40
C LEU A 61 -9.42 0.45 -10.59
N LYS A 62 -9.95 -0.18 -9.54
CA LYS A 62 -11.23 -0.91 -9.60
C LYS A 62 -12.37 0.01 -10.05
N ASN A 63 -12.46 1.21 -9.48
CA ASN A 63 -13.47 2.21 -9.85
C ASN A 63 -13.37 2.68 -11.30
N LYS A 64 -12.17 2.74 -11.87
CA LYS A 64 -11.95 3.14 -13.27
C LYS A 64 -12.15 1.98 -14.25
N LEU A 65 -11.65 0.81 -13.90
CA LEU A 65 -11.68 -0.38 -14.76
C LEU A 65 -13.07 -1.02 -14.82
N ASN A 66 -13.85 -0.99 -13.74
CA ASN A 66 -15.23 -1.50 -13.73
C ASN A 66 -16.15 -0.76 -14.72
N LYS A 67 -15.77 0.46 -15.13
CA LYS A 67 -16.51 1.25 -16.13
C LYS A 67 -16.12 0.91 -17.56
N ARG A 68 -15.08 0.10 -17.76
CA ARG A 68 -14.57 -0.30 -19.08
C ARG A 68 -14.98 -1.74 -19.38
N ARG A 69 -15.42 -2.00 -20.62
CA ARG A 69 -15.58 -3.38 -21.10
C ARG A 69 -14.22 -3.90 -21.55
N VAL A 70 -13.70 -4.89 -20.84
CA VAL A 70 -12.44 -5.56 -21.17
C VAL A 70 -12.68 -7.06 -21.15
N SER A 71 -12.44 -7.73 -22.28
CA SER A 71 -12.72 -9.16 -22.46
C SER A 71 -11.48 -10.04 -22.56
N THR A 72 -10.28 -9.45 -22.53
CA THR A 72 -9.02 -10.19 -22.67
C THR A 72 -8.01 -9.79 -21.60
N LEU A 73 -7.14 -10.73 -21.21
CA LEU A 73 -6.05 -10.47 -20.27
C LEU A 73 -5.13 -9.35 -20.77
N ARG A 74 -4.79 -9.37 -22.06
CA ARG A 74 -3.95 -8.33 -22.69
C ARG A 74 -4.63 -6.96 -22.65
N GLY A 75 -5.95 -6.92 -22.91
CA GLY A 75 -6.76 -5.71 -22.77
C GLY A 75 -6.75 -5.17 -21.35
N LEU A 76 -6.84 -6.05 -20.34
CA LEU A 76 -6.84 -5.66 -18.92
C LEU A 76 -5.49 -5.10 -18.51
N GLN A 77 -4.39 -5.76 -18.88
CA GLN A 77 -3.05 -5.27 -18.62
C GLN A 77 -2.81 -3.90 -19.27
N LYS A 78 -3.30 -3.68 -20.51
CA LYS A 78 -3.22 -2.38 -21.19
C LYS A 78 -4.01 -1.32 -20.42
N ALA A 79 -5.26 -1.61 -20.06
CA ALA A 79 -6.12 -0.69 -19.35
C ALA A 79 -5.55 -0.30 -17.98
N ILE A 80 -4.98 -1.25 -17.23
CA ILE A 80 -4.29 -0.97 -15.96
C ILE A 80 -3.13 0.01 -16.18
N ARG A 81 -2.24 -0.27 -17.14
CA ARG A 81 -1.09 0.62 -17.43
C ARG A 81 -1.53 2.03 -17.82
N GLU A 82 -2.59 2.15 -18.63
CA GLU A 82 -3.15 3.45 -19.01
C GLU A 82 -3.71 4.22 -17.81
N GLU A 83 -4.48 3.56 -16.94
CA GLU A 83 -5.07 4.22 -15.78
C GLU A 83 -4.01 4.61 -14.75
N VAL A 84 -3.01 3.76 -14.50
CA VAL A 84 -1.88 4.10 -13.61
C VAL A 84 -1.14 5.35 -14.11
N LYS A 85 -0.88 5.46 -15.42
CA LYS A 85 -0.23 6.66 -16.01
C LYS A 85 -1.02 7.95 -15.83
N LYS A 86 -2.33 7.86 -15.60
CA LYS A 86 -3.20 9.04 -15.38
C LYS A 86 -3.25 9.48 -13.93
N ILE A 87 -2.72 8.69 -12.99
CA ILE A 87 -2.74 9.03 -11.57
C ILE A 87 -1.75 10.19 -11.34
N PRO A 88 -2.23 11.38 -10.94
CA PRO A 88 -1.34 12.49 -10.61
C PRO A 88 -0.50 12.13 -9.39
N GLN A 89 0.77 12.54 -9.39
CA GLN A 89 1.69 12.31 -8.27
C GLN A 89 1.14 12.88 -6.95
N GLU A 90 0.41 13.99 -7.02
CA GLU A 90 -0.29 14.61 -5.88
C GLU A 90 -1.32 13.68 -5.21
N MET A 91 -2.00 12.81 -5.98
CA MET A 91 -2.91 11.82 -5.38
C MET A 91 -2.14 10.73 -4.63
N ILE A 92 -1.00 10.30 -5.16
CA ILE A 92 -0.11 9.34 -4.50
C ILE A 92 0.40 9.93 -3.19
N PHE A 93 0.88 11.17 -3.21
CA PHE A 93 1.36 11.84 -2.00
C PHE A 93 0.27 12.03 -0.96
N ARG A 94 -0.96 12.40 -1.36
CA ARG A 94 -2.09 12.49 -0.43
C ARG A 94 -2.41 11.16 0.24
N ALA A 95 -2.40 10.06 -0.53
CA ALA A 95 -2.58 8.72 0.03
C ALA A 95 -1.48 8.40 1.05
N LEU A 96 -0.20 8.58 0.69
CA LEU A 96 0.92 8.34 1.60
C LEU A 96 0.85 9.22 2.86
N LYS A 97 0.51 10.51 2.74
CA LYS A 97 0.37 11.42 3.88
C LYS A 97 -0.81 11.08 4.79
N SER A 98 -1.84 10.39 4.28
CA SER A 98 -2.97 9.92 5.10
C SER A 98 -2.59 8.76 6.03
N TRP A 99 -1.43 8.13 5.80
CA TRP A 99 -1.01 6.90 6.45
C TRP A 99 -0.98 7.00 8.00
N PRO A 100 -0.31 7.99 8.61
CA PRO A 100 -0.26 8.09 10.08
C PRO A 100 -1.65 8.33 10.71
N LYS A 101 -2.55 9.03 9.99
CA LYS A 101 -3.92 9.25 10.46
C LYS A 101 -4.69 7.93 10.49
N ARG A 102 -4.59 7.11 9.44
CA ARG A 102 -5.21 5.79 9.38
C ARG A 102 -4.70 4.87 10.49
N CYS A 103 -3.39 4.84 10.75
CA CYS A 103 -2.83 4.08 11.88
C CYS A 103 -3.47 4.47 13.22
N ARG A 104 -3.64 5.78 13.48
CA ARG A 104 -4.30 6.27 14.70
C ARG A 104 -5.76 5.84 14.77
N GLN A 105 -6.48 5.89 13.66
CA GLN A 105 -7.88 5.45 13.62
C GLN A 105 -8.01 3.95 13.92
N ILE A 106 -7.12 3.11 13.38
CA ILE A 106 -7.10 1.67 13.67
C ILE A 106 -6.78 1.42 15.14
N TYR A 107 -5.83 2.17 15.70
CA TYR A 107 -5.51 2.10 17.13
C TYR A 107 -6.72 2.43 18.00
N TYR A 108 -7.44 3.52 17.70
CA TYR A 108 -8.67 3.88 18.42
C TYR A 108 -9.83 2.90 18.19
N ALA A 109 -9.83 2.19 17.06
CA ALA A 109 -10.78 1.12 16.77
C ALA A 109 -10.34 -0.24 17.36
N GLU A 110 -9.34 -0.27 18.25
CA GLU A 110 -8.82 -1.48 18.88
C GLU A 110 -8.40 -2.57 17.85
N GLY A 111 -7.85 -2.14 16.72
CA GLY A 111 -7.43 -3.02 15.63
C GLY A 111 -8.55 -3.41 14.65
N GLN A 112 -9.77 -2.93 14.83
CA GLN A 112 -10.87 -3.15 13.88
C GLN A 112 -10.72 -2.32 12.59
N HIS A 113 -11.46 -2.73 11.55
CA HIS A 113 -11.53 -2.01 10.28
C HIS A 113 -12.08 -0.60 10.46
N ILE A 114 -11.45 0.36 9.78
CA ILE A 114 -11.85 1.78 9.85
C ILE A 114 -12.69 2.21 8.63
N GLU A 115 -12.64 1.44 7.55
CA GLU A 115 -13.53 1.59 6.41
C GLU A 115 -14.63 0.52 6.45
N LYS A 116 -15.87 0.94 6.23
CA LYS A 116 -16.96 -0.01 5.98
C LYS A 116 -16.79 -0.54 4.57
N HIS A 117 -16.64 -1.86 4.42
CA HIS A 117 -16.78 -2.49 3.12
C HIS A 117 -18.22 -2.26 2.62
N CYS A 118 -18.37 -1.46 1.57
CA CYS A 118 -19.59 -1.42 0.75
C CYS A 118 -19.53 -2.53 -0.30
#